data_AF-A0ABD4UFR8-F1
#
_entry.id   AF-A0ABD4UFR8-F1
#
_cell.length_a   1.000
_cell.length_b   1.000
_cell.length_c   1.000
_cell.angle_alpha   90.00
_cell.angle_beta   90.00
_cell.angle_gamma   90.00
#
_symmetry.space_group_name_H-M   'P 1'
#
loop_
_entity.id
_entity.type
_entity.pdbx_description
1 polymer ?
#
loop_
_entity_poly.entity_id
_entity_poly.type
_entity_poly.pdbx_seq_one_letter_code
_entity_poly.pdbx_strand_id
1 'polypeptide(L)'
;MNRYRASFAERRRAAASITWPDGTLILANPDPGAQRKLKGVAVAMVTAACLFSITGTNGPLLSWARSRDYLDMRPAMESAFKGGNRSAGTWLAVHFNRDYPGLLQAESNAGEPTAMYLIARTRLQKHVDLGGPMAVADADREIGMRLMRQAAAAGSQDALRYLISVSTN
;
A
#
# COMPACT_ATOMS: atom_id res chain seq x y z
N MET A 1 -9.83 57.72 10.97
CA MET A 1 -9.94 56.67 9.93
C MET A 1 -8.55 56.26 9.47
N ASN A 2 -8.17 54.99 9.65
CA ASN A 2 -6.80 54.51 9.40
C ASN A 2 -6.44 54.59 7.91
N ARG A 3 -5.45 55.43 7.57
CA ARG A 3 -4.94 55.62 6.20
C ARG A 3 -4.53 54.31 5.51
N TYR A 4 -4.10 53.32 6.30
CA TYR A 4 -3.79 51.97 5.83
C TYR A 4 -5.01 51.18 5.29
N ARG A 5 -6.22 51.41 5.83
CA ARG A 5 -7.44 50.75 5.34
C ARG A 5 -7.95 51.38 4.04
N ALA A 6 -7.79 52.70 3.91
CA ALA A 6 -8.14 53.44 2.70
C ALA A 6 -7.24 53.02 1.51
N SER A 7 -5.93 52.94 1.73
CA SER A 7 -4.98 52.49 0.69
C SER A 7 -5.18 51.03 0.27
N PHE A 8 -5.60 50.15 1.19
CA PHE A 8 -5.92 48.77 0.84
C PHE A 8 -7.21 48.65 0.01
N ALA A 9 -8.24 49.43 0.35
CA ALA A 9 -9.49 49.49 -0.41
C ALA A 9 -9.28 50.08 -1.82
N GLU A 10 -8.45 51.11 -1.94
CA GLU A 10 -8.06 51.71 -3.22
C GLU A 10 -7.25 50.75 -4.08
N ARG A 11 -6.25 50.06 -3.52
CA ARG A 11 -5.49 49.01 -4.22
C ARG A 11 -6.40 47.87 -4.68
N ARG A 12 -7.41 47.52 -3.90
CA ARG A 12 -8.40 46.49 -4.25
C ARG A 12 -9.31 46.94 -5.40
N ARG A 13 -9.72 48.21 -5.42
CA ARG A 13 -10.48 48.79 -6.54
C ARG A 13 -9.63 48.88 -7.82
N ALA A 14 -8.37 49.28 -7.69
CA ALA A 14 -7.42 49.33 -8.81
C ALA A 14 -7.10 47.94 -9.38
N ALA A 15 -6.96 46.92 -8.54
CA ALA A 15 -6.75 45.56 -9.01
C ALA A 15 -7.99 44.96 -9.69
N ALA A 16 -9.19 45.36 -9.26
CA ALA A 16 -10.47 44.93 -9.86
C ALA A 16 -10.76 45.60 -11.21
N SER A 17 -10.16 46.76 -11.50
CA SER A 17 -10.29 47.45 -12.79
C SER A 17 -9.32 46.97 -13.86
N ILE A 18 -8.39 46.07 -13.54
CA ILE A 18 -7.44 45.52 -14.51
C ILE A 18 -8.10 44.34 -15.23
N THR A 19 -8.22 44.43 -16.55
CA THR A 19 -8.66 43.32 -17.40
C THR A 19 -7.52 42.33 -17.54
N TRP A 20 -7.57 41.24 -16.78
CA TRP A 20 -6.54 40.20 -16.81
C TRP A 20 -6.76 39.25 -18.00
N PRO A 21 -5.69 38.79 -18.68
CA PRO A 21 -5.81 37.84 -19.77
C PRO A 21 -6.22 36.45 -19.27
N ASP A 22 -7.09 35.79 -20.04
CA ASP A 22 -7.58 34.44 -19.77
C ASP A 22 -6.42 33.44 -19.70
N GLY A 23 -6.37 32.64 -18.62
CA GLY A 23 -5.35 31.61 -18.40
C GLY A 23 -4.30 31.91 -17.30
N THR A 24 -4.35 33.07 -16.66
CA THR A 24 -3.39 33.47 -15.61
C THR A 24 -3.76 32.97 -14.20
N LEU A 25 -4.28 31.74 -14.08
CA LEU A 25 -4.62 31.14 -12.77
C LEU A 25 -3.39 30.81 -11.92
N ILE A 26 -2.21 30.65 -12.54
CA ILE A 26 -0.99 30.18 -11.88
C ILE A 26 -0.07 31.34 -11.46
N LEU A 27 -0.11 32.49 -12.15
CA LEU A 27 0.58 33.71 -11.73
C LEU A 27 -0.37 34.62 -10.96
N ALA A 28 -0.25 34.61 -9.63
CA ALA A 28 -0.73 35.61 -8.67
C ALA A 28 -1.88 36.52 -9.14
N ASN A 29 -2.98 35.92 -9.61
CA ASN A 29 -4.17 36.67 -10.00
C ASN A 29 -4.77 37.30 -8.72
N PRO A 30 -4.84 38.65 -8.62
CA PRO A 30 -5.39 39.32 -7.46
C PRO A 30 -6.93 39.30 -7.44
N ASP A 31 -7.58 38.65 -8.41
CA ASP A 31 -9.04 38.50 -8.43
C ASP A 31 -9.53 37.77 -7.16
N PRO A 32 -10.31 38.43 -6.29
CA PRO A 32 -10.85 37.81 -5.10
C PRO A 32 -11.79 36.63 -5.41
N GLY A 33 -12.39 36.57 -6.60
CA GLY A 33 -13.21 35.45 -7.06
C GLY A 33 -12.38 34.19 -7.31
N ALA A 34 -11.34 34.30 -8.14
CA ALA A 34 -10.39 33.22 -8.42
C ALA A 34 -9.67 32.73 -7.16
N GLN A 35 -9.23 33.64 -6.26
CA GLN A 35 -8.58 33.25 -5.01
C GLN A 35 -9.50 32.49 -4.05
N ARG A 36 -10.80 32.82 -3.99
CA ARG A 36 -11.77 32.06 -3.17
C ARG A 36 -11.97 30.65 -3.72
N LYS A 37 -12.06 30.49 -5.05
CA LYS A 37 -12.16 29.18 -5.70
C LYS A 37 -10.90 28.34 -5.46
N LEU A 38 -9.71 28.92 -5.65
CA LEU A 38 -8.43 28.24 -5.37
C LEU A 38 -8.29 27.82 -3.90
N LYS A 39 -8.68 28.69 -2.95
CA LYS A 39 -8.71 28.35 -1.53
C LYS A 39 -9.69 27.23 -1.23
N GLY A 40 -10.88 27.25 -1.83
CA GLY A 40 -11.87 26.18 -1.69
C GLY A 40 -11.35 24.84 -2.22
N VAL A 41 -10.71 24.85 -3.39
CA VAL A 41 -10.09 23.66 -3.99
C VAL A 41 -8.93 23.15 -3.13
N ALA A 42 -8.09 24.03 -2.59
CA ALA A 42 -7.01 23.65 -1.69
C ALA A 42 -7.55 23.00 -0.40
N VAL A 43 -8.59 23.58 0.22
CA VAL A 43 -9.23 23.00 1.41
C VAL A 43 -9.88 21.65 1.08
N ALA A 44 -10.54 21.51 -0.07
CA ALA A 44 -11.12 20.25 -0.51
C ALA A 44 -10.05 19.17 -0.72
N MET A 45 -8.91 19.51 -1.35
CA MET A 45 -7.79 18.59 -1.52
C MET A 45 -7.18 18.15 -0.18
N VAL A 46 -6.96 19.09 0.76
CA VAL A 46 -6.45 18.76 2.09
C VAL A 46 -7.42 17.84 2.83
N THR A 47 -8.72 18.14 2.77
CA THR A 47 -9.75 17.33 3.42
C THR A 47 -9.81 15.92 2.81
N ALA A 48 -9.75 15.81 1.48
CA ALA A 48 -9.71 14.52 0.78
C ALA A 48 -8.45 13.72 1.12
N ALA A 49 -7.28 14.37 1.21
CA ALA A 49 -6.03 13.73 1.61
C ALA A 49 -6.09 13.22 3.06
N CYS A 50 -6.65 14.00 3.99
CA CYS A 50 -6.86 13.58 5.37
C CYS A 50 -7.81 12.38 5.46
N LEU A 51 -8.94 12.42 4.74
CA LEU A 51 -9.88 11.30 4.69
C LEU A 51 -9.21 10.05 4.11
N PHE A 52 -8.51 10.15 2.98
CA PHE A 52 -7.78 9.03 2.38
C PHE A 52 -6.72 8.45 3.33
N SER A 53 -6.06 9.29 4.13
CA SER A 53 -5.06 8.88 5.12
C SER A 53 -5.65 8.02 6.25
N ILE A 54 -6.92 8.25 6.60
CA ILE A 54 -7.61 7.63 7.73
C ILE A 54 -8.48 6.46 7.28
N THR A 55 -9.25 6.62 6.20
CA THR A 55 -10.29 5.67 5.76
C THR A 55 -9.87 4.84 4.55
N GLY A 56 -8.77 5.19 3.87
CA GLY A 56 -8.23 4.37 2.80
C GLY A 56 -7.77 3.02 3.33
N THR A 57 -8.22 1.93 2.71
CA THR A 57 -7.64 0.59 2.91
C THR A 57 -6.13 0.67 2.65
N ASN A 58 -5.33 0.47 3.70
CA ASN A 58 -3.88 0.68 3.70
C ASN A 58 -3.43 2.15 3.49
N GLY A 59 -4.15 3.09 4.10
CA GLY A 59 -3.72 4.50 4.13
C GLY A 59 -2.31 4.68 4.71
N PRO A 60 -1.59 5.75 4.31
CA PRO A 60 -0.20 6.00 4.71
C PRO A 60 0.03 6.04 6.23
N LEU A 61 -0.96 6.48 7.02
CA LEU A 61 -0.85 6.46 8.48
C LEU A 61 -0.97 5.06 9.05
N LEU A 62 -1.86 4.23 8.49
CA LEU A 62 -2.07 2.86 8.94
C LEU A 62 -0.91 1.94 8.54
N SER A 63 -0.29 2.17 7.38
CA SER A 63 0.93 1.47 6.99
C SER A 63 2.13 1.89 7.85
N TRP A 64 2.24 3.18 8.20
CA TRP A 64 3.26 3.65 9.14
C TRP A 64 3.08 3.04 10.54
N ALA A 65 1.85 3.04 11.09
CA ALA A 65 1.58 2.43 12.39
C ALA A 65 1.96 0.95 12.41
N ARG A 66 1.50 0.17 11.40
CA ARG A 66 1.89 -1.24 11.26
C ARG A 66 3.40 -1.44 11.13
N SER A 67 4.09 -0.57 10.40
CA SER A 67 5.55 -0.66 10.27
C SER A 67 6.27 -0.52 11.61
N ARG A 68 5.73 0.31 12.51
CA ARG A 68 6.27 0.48 13.86
C ARG A 68 6.00 -0.75 14.73
N ASP A 69 4.78 -1.28 14.67
CA ASP A 69 4.42 -2.51 15.39
C ASP A 69 5.32 -3.69 14.95
N TYR A 70 5.67 -3.77 13.67
CA TYR A 70 6.59 -4.79 13.17
C TYR A 70 8.02 -4.65 13.72
N LEU A 71 8.51 -3.42 13.89
CA LEU A 71 9.82 -3.17 14.50
C LEU A 71 9.84 -3.58 15.97
N ASP A 72 8.75 -3.34 16.70
CA ASP A 72 8.63 -3.71 18.11
C ASP A 72 8.46 -5.23 18.30
N MET A 73 7.75 -5.91 17.40
CA MET A 73 7.59 -7.37 17.41
C MET A 73 8.82 -8.14 16.94
N ARG A 74 9.69 -7.51 16.15
CA ARG A 74 10.90 -8.13 15.59
C ARG A 74 11.76 -8.86 16.63
N PRO A 75 12.21 -8.26 17.74
CA PRO A 75 13.06 -8.95 18.71
C PRO A 75 12.38 -10.18 19.34
N ALA A 76 11.07 -10.11 19.58
CA ALA A 76 10.31 -11.26 20.08
C ALA A 76 10.29 -12.40 19.05
N MET A 77 10.06 -12.08 17.77
CA MET A 77 10.05 -13.06 16.69
C MET A 77 11.43 -13.65 16.43
N GLU A 78 12.49 -12.86 16.51
CA GLU A 78 13.88 -13.36 16.41
C GLU A 78 14.22 -14.30 17.57
N SER A 79 13.76 -13.99 18.78
CA SER A 79 13.95 -14.88 19.94
C SER A 79 13.19 -16.20 19.76
N ALA A 80 11.94 -16.14 19.28
CA ALA A 80 11.12 -17.32 19.01
C ALA A 80 11.72 -18.17 17.89
N PHE A 81 12.24 -17.54 16.83
CA PHE A 81 12.92 -18.22 15.73
C PHE A 81 14.19 -18.93 16.22
N LYS A 82 15.02 -18.27 17.03
CA LYS A 82 16.17 -18.92 17.69
C LYS A 82 15.77 -20.08 18.60
N GLY A 83 14.57 -19.99 19.20
CA GLY A 83 13.94 -21.07 19.97
C GLY A 83 13.36 -22.21 19.13
N GLY A 84 13.50 -22.18 17.79
CA GLY A 84 13.02 -23.22 16.88
C GLY A 84 11.58 -23.02 16.38
N ASN A 85 10.95 -21.88 16.67
CA ASN A 85 9.62 -21.57 16.16
C ASN A 85 9.70 -21.15 14.68
N ARG A 86 9.29 -22.06 13.79
CA ARG A 86 9.28 -21.87 12.35
C ARG A 86 8.29 -20.80 11.87
N SER A 87 7.14 -20.67 12.51
CA SER A 87 6.15 -19.64 12.16
C SER A 87 6.70 -18.23 12.43
N ALA A 88 7.58 -18.07 13.42
CA ALA A 88 8.30 -16.82 13.64
C ALA A 88 9.31 -16.54 12.51
N GLY A 89 9.98 -17.59 11.99
CA GLY A 89 10.81 -17.52 10.79
C GLY A 89 10.02 -17.06 9.56
N THR A 90 8.85 -17.65 9.32
CA THR A 90 7.93 -17.23 8.25
C THR A 90 7.50 -15.78 8.41
N TRP A 91 7.14 -15.36 9.63
CA TRP A 91 6.76 -13.98 9.91
C TRP A 91 7.91 -12.99 9.62
N LEU A 92 9.13 -13.30 10.05
CA LEU A 92 10.32 -12.48 9.80
C LEU A 92 10.63 -12.38 8.30
N ALA A 93 10.52 -13.50 7.57
CA ALA A 93 10.77 -13.52 6.14
C ALA A 93 9.76 -12.66 5.35
N VAL A 94 8.50 -12.62 5.79
CA VAL A 94 7.45 -11.81 5.15
C VAL A 94 7.64 -10.31 5.39
N HIS A 95 7.95 -9.92 6.62
CA HIS A 95 8.01 -8.49 7.01
C HIS A 95 9.39 -7.87 6.82
N PHE A 96 10.45 -8.67 6.86
CA PHE A 96 11.85 -8.23 6.77
C PHE A 96 12.63 -9.01 5.70
N ASN A 97 12.06 -9.17 4.51
CA ASN A 97 12.69 -9.92 3.41
C ASN A 97 14.10 -9.40 3.03
N ARG A 98 14.36 -8.10 3.20
CA ARG A 98 15.69 -7.51 2.96
C ARG A 98 16.75 -8.06 3.92
N ASP A 99 16.37 -8.29 5.16
CA ASP A 99 17.28 -8.75 6.23
C ASP A 99 17.38 -10.28 6.26
N TYR A 100 16.34 -10.98 5.78
CA TYR A 100 16.28 -12.45 5.74
C TYR A 100 15.97 -12.97 4.33
N PRO A 101 16.84 -12.72 3.33
CA PRO A 101 16.61 -13.17 1.98
C PRO A 101 16.61 -14.70 1.91
N GLY A 102 15.59 -15.27 1.27
CA GLY A 102 15.49 -16.73 1.09
C GLY A 102 15.02 -17.51 2.32
N LEU A 103 14.83 -16.86 3.48
CA LEU A 103 14.32 -17.51 4.68
C LEU A 103 12.94 -18.12 4.46
N LEU A 104 12.06 -17.43 3.73
CA LEU A 104 10.73 -17.95 3.40
C LEU A 104 10.82 -19.27 2.61
N GLN A 105 11.77 -19.36 1.67
CA GLN A 105 12.00 -20.58 0.89
C GLN A 105 12.56 -21.70 1.77
N ALA A 106 13.44 -21.38 2.73
CA ALA A 106 13.96 -22.33 3.69
C ALA A 106 12.84 -22.90 4.59
N GLU A 107 11.96 -22.05 5.11
CA GLU A 107 10.83 -22.48 5.95
C GLU A 107 9.80 -23.30 5.16
N SER A 108 9.53 -22.91 3.90
CA SER A 108 8.71 -23.72 3.00
C SER A 108 9.33 -25.08 2.72
N ASN A 109 10.64 -25.15 2.49
CA ASN A 109 11.34 -26.43 2.27
C ASN A 109 11.37 -27.28 3.55
N ALA A 110 11.37 -26.63 4.72
CA ALA A 110 11.34 -27.29 6.02
C ALA A 110 9.97 -27.89 6.35
N GLY A 111 8.90 -27.54 5.63
CA GLY A 111 7.56 -28.07 5.88
C GLY A 111 6.58 -27.07 6.50
N GLU A 112 6.93 -25.79 6.65
CA GLU A 112 6.06 -24.83 7.33
C GLU A 112 4.84 -24.49 6.43
N PRO A 113 3.61 -24.75 6.90
CA PRO A 113 2.42 -24.71 6.06
C PRO A 113 2.09 -23.29 5.56
N THR A 114 2.40 -22.26 6.34
CA THR A 114 2.15 -20.85 5.97
C THR A 114 3.13 -20.37 4.91
N ALA A 115 4.41 -20.72 5.04
CA ALA A 115 5.47 -20.39 4.10
C ALA A 115 5.21 -21.06 2.76
N MET A 116 4.79 -22.33 2.77
CA MET A 116 4.35 -23.01 1.56
C MET A 116 3.20 -22.24 0.90
N TYR A 117 2.13 -21.93 1.64
CA TYR A 117 1.01 -21.17 1.10
C TYR A 117 1.45 -19.84 0.45
N LEU A 118 2.33 -19.08 1.10
CA LEU A 118 2.82 -17.79 0.61
C LEU A 118 3.66 -17.92 -0.67
N ILE A 119 4.53 -18.94 -0.76
CA ILE A 119 5.30 -19.22 -1.97
C ILE A 119 4.40 -19.69 -3.10
N ALA A 120 3.43 -20.56 -2.80
CA ALA A 120 2.44 -21.00 -3.79
C ALA A 120 1.68 -19.81 -4.35
N ARG A 121 1.21 -18.90 -3.47
CA ARG A 121 0.45 -17.72 -3.86
C ARG A 121 1.26 -16.74 -4.69
N THR A 122 2.51 -16.47 -4.34
CA THR A 122 3.38 -15.56 -5.12
C THR A 122 3.65 -16.10 -6.53
N ARG A 123 3.87 -17.41 -6.66
CA ARG A 123 4.00 -18.08 -7.97
C ARG A 123 2.70 -17.95 -8.78
N LEU A 124 1.56 -18.24 -8.16
CA LEU A 124 0.24 -18.13 -8.81
C LEU A 124 -0.12 -16.70 -9.21
N GLN A 125 0.23 -15.69 -8.40
CA GLN A 125 -0.04 -14.27 -8.70
C GLN A 125 0.86 -13.73 -9.82
N LYS A 126 2.12 -14.17 -9.90
CA LYS A 126 3.03 -13.78 -10.99
C LYS A 126 2.47 -14.13 -12.38
N HIS A 127 1.55 -15.10 -12.48
CA HIS A 127 0.84 -15.44 -13.72
C HIS A 127 -0.33 -14.52 -14.08
N VAL A 128 -0.97 -13.90 -13.09
CA VAL A 128 -2.15 -13.05 -13.33
C VAL A 128 -1.72 -11.69 -13.90
N ASP A 129 -0.57 -11.17 -13.48
CA ASP A 129 -0.09 -9.84 -13.86
C ASP A 129 0.77 -9.83 -15.14
N LEU A 130 1.26 -11.00 -15.59
CA LEU A 130 2.09 -11.14 -16.77
C LEU A 130 1.38 -12.03 -17.79
N GLY A 131 0.66 -11.41 -18.74
CA GLY A 131 0.15 -12.05 -19.96
C GLY A 131 1.27 -12.52 -20.92
N GLY A 132 2.30 -13.18 -20.39
CA GLY A 132 3.47 -13.72 -21.07
C GLY A 132 3.33 -15.21 -21.41
N PRO A 133 4.32 -15.80 -22.11
CA PRO A 133 4.18 -17.00 -22.91
C PRO A 133 3.65 -18.21 -22.12
N MET A 134 2.55 -18.79 -22.63
CA MET A 134 1.70 -19.78 -21.94
C MET A 134 2.45 -21.00 -21.37
N ALA A 135 3.55 -21.45 -21.98
CA ALA A 135 4.23 -22.69 -21.59
C ALA A 135 5.00 -22.62 -20.25
N VAL A 136 5.66 -21.50 -19.92
CA VAL A 136 6.33 -21.32 -18.62
C VAL A 136 5.30 -20.97 -17.54
N ALA A 137 4.22 -20.31 -17.94
CA ALA A 137 3.10 -19.98 -17.07
C ALA A 137 2.37 -21.23 -16.55
N ASP A 138 2.23 -22.27 -17.38
CA ASP A 138 1.60 -23.53 -16.96
C ASP A 138 2.45 -24.34 -15.96
N ALA A 139 3.78 -24.36 -16.14
CA ALA A 139 4.67 -25.09 -15.23
C ALA A 139 4.72 -24.47 -13.83
N ASP A 140 4.88 -23.15 -13.73
CA ASP A 140 4.90 -22.45 -12.45
C ASP A 140 3.52 -22.46 -11.78
N ARG A 141 2.42 -22.45 -12.56
CA ARG A 141 1.06 -22.64 -12.04
C ARG A 141 0.88 -24.05 -11.47
N GLU A 142 1.35 -25.08 -12.16
CA GLU A 142 1.26 -26.46 -11.67
C GLU A 142 2.08 -26.64 -10.39
N ILE A 143 3.30 -26.10 -10.35
CA ILE A 143 4.16 -26.12 -9.17
C ILE A 143 3.50 -25.35 -8.02
N GLY A 144 2.95 -24.16 -8.29
CA GLY A 144 2.20 -23.37 -7.32
C GLY A 144 0.99 -24.13 -6.76
N MET A 145 0.19 -24.76 -7.61
CA MET A 145 -0.96 -25.57 -7.18
C MET A 145 -0.55 -26.82 -6.40
N ARG A 146 0.55 -27.49 -6.78
CA ARG A 146 1.08 -28.63 -6.04
C ARG A 146 1.51 -28.21 -4.64
N LEU A 147 2.21 -27.08 -4.53
CA LEU A 147 2.69 -26.53 -3.28
C LEU A 147 1.53 -26.00 -2.41
N MET A 148 0.46 -25.49 -3.04
CA MET A 148 -0.80 -25.14 -2.37
C MET A 148 -1.50 -26.37 -1.76
N ARG A 149 -1.55 -27.49 -2.48
CA ARG A 149 -2.08 -28.76 -1.96
C ARG A 149 -1.22 -29.31 -0.81
N GLN A 150 0.10 -29.18 -0.90
CA GLN A 150 1.01 -29.55 0.17
C GLN A 150 0.80 -28.67 1.41
N ALA A 151 0.66 -27.36 1.24
CA ALA A 151 0.33 -26.44 2.34
C ALA A 151 -0.99 -26.81 3.04
N ALA A 152 -2.02 -27.14 2.25
CA ALA A 152 -3.32 -27.58 2.77
C ALA A 152 -3.20 -28.91 3.54
N ALA A 153 -2.47 -29.88 3.00
CA ALA A 153 -2.22 -31.17 3.66
C ALA A 153 -1.40 -31.01 4.96
N ALA A 154 -0.51 -30.02 5.01
CA ALA A 154 0.27 -29.65 6.20
C ALA A 154 -0.52 -28.80 7.22
N GLY A 155 -1.82 -28.54 6.98
CA GLY A 155 -2.71 -27.86 7.92
C GLY A 155 -2.90 -26.35 7.70
N SER A 156 -2.48 -25.79 6.57
CA SER A 156 -2.76 -24.38 6.25
C SER A 156 -4.24 -24.16 5.94
N GLN A 157 -4.93 -23.43 6.80
CA GLN A 157 -6.34 -23.04 6.58
C GLN A 157 -6.50 -22.14 5.35
N ASP A 158 -5.55 -21.25 5.09
CA ASP A 158 -5.62 -20.34 3.95
C ASP A 158 -5.42 -21.06 2.61
N ALA A 159 -4.56 -22.08 2.58
CA ALA A 159 -4.42 -22.95 1.42
C ALA A 159 -5.69 -23.75 1.14
N LEU A 160 -6.34 -24.29 2.19
CA LEU A 160 -7.62 -24.99 2.06
C LEU A 160 -8.71 -24.07 1.49
N ARG A 161 -8.86 -22.86 2.05
CA ARG A 161 -9.81 -21.86 1.57
C ARG A 161 -9.57 -21.52 0.10
N TYR A 162 -8.31 -21.33 -0.30
CA TYR A 162 -7.95 -21.06 -1.68
C TYR A 162 -8.37 -22.22 -2.61
N LEU A 163 -8.03 -23.47 -2.26
CA LEU A 163 -8.39 -24.64 -3.07
C LEU A 163 -9.90 -24.82 -3.21
N ILE A 164 -10.66 -24.58 -2.14
CA ILE A 164 -12.13 -24.62 -2.19
C ILE A 164 -12.65 -23.54 -3.15
N SER A 165 -12.15 -22.31 -3.04
CA SER A 165 -12.61 -21.20 -3.89
C SER A 165 -12.31 -21.41 -5.39
N VAL A 166 -11.21 -22.08 -5.71
CA VAL A 166 -10.85 -22.43 -7.09
C VAL A 166 -11.66 -23.61 -7.61
N SER A 167 -12.08 -24.54 -6.74
CA SER A 167 -12.92 -25.69 -7.14
C SER A 167 -14.38 -25.31 -7.41
N THR A 168 -14.85 -24.18 -6.90
CA THR A 168 -16.23 -23.69 -7.07
C THR A 168 -16.39 -22.72 -8.25
N ASN A 169 -15.28 -22.32 -8.90
CA ASN A 169 -15.25 -21.49 -10.11
C ASN A 169 -14.95 -22.36 -11.33
#